data_AF-X0YVR8-F1
#
_entry.id   AF-X0YVR8-F1
#
_cell.length_a   1.000
_cell.length_b   1.000
_cell.length_c   1.000
_cell.angle_alpha   90.00
_cell.angle_beta   90.00
_cell.angle_gamma   90.00
#
_symmetry.space_group_name_H-M   'P 1'
#
loop_
_entity.id
_entity.type
_entity.pdbx_description
1 polymer ?
#
loop_
_entity_poly.entity_id
_entity_poly.type
_entity_poly.pdbx_seq_one_letter_code
_entity_poly.pdbx_strand_id
1 'polypeptide(L)'
;PETSEALGFGFRCGFLGLLHMEIIQERLEREYDLGLIATTPSVMYQVTKKNGEVVKISNPSSFPSKNDIEKIEEPYVKVNIITPSKCIGGIMDLVQERRGCFKNMEYIDEKILRLDYELPLNEIILDFYDKLKSISSGYASLDYELIGYQPSELAKVDILVNHELVDALSFVVHKDKAYNRGRKIVKKLKEIIPRHMYEVPLQATVEGNIIARETIKALKKDVTAKCYGGDITRKRK
;
A
#
# COMPACT_ATOMS: atom_id res chain seq x y z
N PRO A 1 -12.58 16.89 5.63
CA PRO A 1 -12.71 17.10 4.17
C PRO A 1 -11.31 17.20 3.54
N GLU A 2 -11.05 16.38 2.54
CA GLU A 2 -9.78 16.33 1.82
C GLU A 2 -10.09 16.29 0.32
N THR A 3 -9.37 17.09 -0.46
CA THR A 3 -9.51 17.13 -1.92
C THR A 3 -8.37 16.35 -2.54
N SER A 4 -8.69 15.31 -3.30
CA SER A 4 -7.73 14.61 -4.13
C SER A 4 -7.89 15.07 -5.58
N GLU A 5 -6.77 15.31 -6.26
CA GLU A 5 -6.79 15.71 -7.68
C GLU A 5 -7.40 14.62 -8.57
N ALA A 6 -7.22 13.35 -8.22
CA ALA A 6 -7.71 12.22 -9.02
C ALA A 6 -9.15 11.78 -8.70
N LEU A 7 -9.57 11.88 -7.44
CA LEU A 7 -10.86 11.37 -6.96
C LEU A 7 -11.88 12.48 -6.61
N GLY A 8 -11.45 13.74 -6.66
CA GLY A 8 -12.27 14.89 -6.31
C GLY A 8 -12.41 15.08 -4.80
N PHE A 9 -13.58 15.57 -4.38
CA PHE A 9 -13.87 15.85 -2.97
C PHE A 9 -14.14 14.57 -2.19
N GLY A 10 -13.45 14.42 -1.07
CA GLY A 10 -13.64 13.30 -0.15
C GLY A 10 -13.56 13.70 1.31
N PHE A 11 -13.70 12.69 2.16
CA PHE A 11 -13.55 12.82 3.61
C PHE A 11 -12.45 11.89 4.08
N ARG A 12 -11.52 12.45 4.86
CA ARG A 12 -10.60 11.65 5.65
C ARG A 12 -11.26 11.32 6.97
N CYS A 13 -11.55 10.05 7.18
CA CYS A 13 -12.16 9.54 8.40
C CYS A 13 -11.11 8.72 9.17
N GLY A 14 -10.98 9.00 10.47
CA GLY A 14 -10.20 8.17 11.38
C GLY A 14 -11.08 7.05 11.93
N PHE A 15 -10.61 5.82 11.88
CA PHE A 15 -11.31 4.66 12.44
C PHE A 15 -10.50 4.05 13.58
N LEU A 16 -11.20 3.38 14.49
CA LEU A 16 -10.60 2.68 15.62
C LEU A 16 -9.94 1.36 15.21
N GLY A 17 -10.25 0.85 14.02
CA GLY A 17 -9.71 -0.38 13.46
C GLY A 17 -10.35 -0.71 12.11
N LEU A 18 -9.88 -1.78 11.47
CA LEU A 18 -10.39 -2.24 10.17
C LEU A 18 -11.88 -2.58 10.22
N LEU A 19 -12.32 -3.32 11.24
CA LEU A 19 -13.73 -3.69 11.39
C LEU A 19 -14.65 -2.47 11.53
N HIS A 20 -14.21 -1.44 12.26
CA HIS A 20 -14.99 -0.21 12.41
C HIS A 20 -15.14 0.51 11.06
N MET A 21 -14.09 0.51 10.23
CA MET A 21 -14.16 1.05 8.88
C MET A 21 -15.15 0.27 8.00
N GLU A 22 -15.08 -1.06 7.99
CA GLU A 22 -15.96 -1.92 7.19
C GLU A 22 -17.43 -1.74 7.55
N ILE A 23 -17.76 -1.72 8.84
CA ILE A 23 -19.14 -1.51 9.31
C ILE A 23 -19.66 -0.15 8.84
N ILE A 24 -18.88 0.92 8.98
CA ILE A 24 -19.31 2.26 8.57
C ILE A 24 -19.47 2.34 7.05
N GLN A 25 -18.56 1.73 6.29
CA GLN A 25 -18.66 1.69 4.83
C GLN A 25 -19.94 0.94 4.38
N GLU A 26 -20.17 -0.27 4.91
CA GLU A 26 -21.35 -1.08 4.55
C GLU A 26 -22.66 -0.39 4.93
N ARG A 27 -22.67 0.32 6.07
CA ARG A 27 -23.83 1.13 6.48
C ARG A 27 -24.08 2.29 5.53
N LEU A 28 -23.05 3.04 5.12
CA LEU A 28 -23.22 4.14 4.18
C LEU A 28 -23.68 3.67 2.79
N GLU A 29 -23.15 2.55 2.32
CA GLU A 29 -23.56 1.96 1.04
C GLU A 29 -25.01 1.44 1.09
N ARG A 30 -25.42 0.74 2.16
CA ARG A 30 -26.76 0.15 2.26
C ARG A 30 -27.85 1.10 2.72
N GLU A 31 -27.58 1.93 3.73
CA GLU A 31 -28.60 2.81 4.32
C GLU A 31 -28.79 4.09 3.50
N TYR A 32 -27.74 4.57 2.82
CA TYR A 32 -27.74 5.85 2.11
C TYR A 32 -27.54 5.73 0.59
N ASP A 33 -27.41 4.51 0.05
CA ASP A 33 -27.23 4.23 -1.39
C ASP A 33 -26.06 5.02 -2.02
N LEU A 34 -24.97 5.17 -1.26
CA LEU A 34 -23.79 5.92 -1.67
C LEU A 34 -22.76 5.00 -2.32
N GLY A 35 -22.39 5.26 -3.57
CA GLY A 35 -21.26 4.62 -4.25
C GLY A 35 -19.92 5.18 -3.75
N LEU A 36 -19.43 4.65 -2.64
CA LEU A 36 -18.19 5.10 -2.00
C LEU A 36 -16.95 4.42 -2.57
N ILE A 37 -15.86 5.18 -2.69
CA ILE A 37 -14.54 4.64 -3.03
C ILE A 37 -13.65 4.79 -1.79
N ALA A 38 -13.39 3.69 -1.11
CA ALA A 38 -12.45 3.66 0.01
C ALA A 38 -11.01 3.58 -0.51
N THR A 39 -10.18 4.56 -0.16
CA THR A 39 -8.74 4.51 -0.43
C THR A 39 -8.03 3.62 0.58
N THR A 40 -6.84 3.16 0.24
CA THR A 40 -6.02 2.36 1.16
C THR A 40 -5.80 3.12 2.47
N PRO A 41 -6.09 2.52 3.63
CA PRO A 41 -5.85 3.15 4.92
C PRO A 41 -4.37 3.47 5.10
N SER A 42 -4.09 4.61 5.71
CA SER A 42 -2.73 5.10 5.98
C SER A 42 -2.56 5.40 7.46
N VAL A 43 -1.34 5.20 7.96
CA VAL A 43 -0.96 5.57 9.32
C VAL A 43 -0.40 6.99 9.36
N MET A 44 -0.42 7.60 10.54
CA MET A 44 0.31 8.85 10.77
C MET A 44 1.78 8.56 11.01
N TYR A 45 2.65 9.17 10.22
CA TYR A 45 4.10 9.16 10.40
C TYR A 45 4.53 10.39 11.19
N GLN A 46 5.61 10.28 11.95
CA GLN A 46 6.29 11.43 12.56
C GLN A 46 7.59 11.66 11.82
N VAL A 47 7.77 12.88 11.30
CA VAL A 47 8.98 13.28 10.60
C VAL A 47 9.66 14.34 11.41
N THR A 48 10.85 14.03 11.92
CA THR A 48 11.73 15.00 12.55
C THR A 48 12.56 15.66 11.45
N LYS A 49 12.37 16.95 11.26
CA LYS A 49 13.16 17.76 10.33
C LYS A 49 14.52 18.10 10.95
N LYS A 50 15.50 18.46 10.12
CA LYS A 50 16.84 18.90 10.57
C LYS A 50 16.85 20.16 11.44
N ASN A 51 15.77 20.95 11.40
CA ASN A 51 15.58 22.10 12.28
C ASN A 51 15.09 21.69 13.70
N GLY A 52 14.90 20.40 13.96
CA GLY A 52 14.38 19.85 15.22
C GLY A 52 12.85 19.84 15.32
N GLU A 53 12.13 20.32 14.30
CA GLU A 53 10.67 20.34 14.29
C GLU A 53 10.11 18.94 13.96
N VAL A 54 9.19 18.45 14.80
CA VAL A 54 8.49 17.19 14.58
C VAL A 54 7.15 17.47 13.89
N VAL A 55 7.02 17.02 12.65
CA VAL A 55 5.81 17.16 11.84
C VAL A 55 5.09 15.81 11.75
N LYS A 56 3.80 15.80 12.06
CA LYS A 56 2.94 14.63 11.87
C LYS A 56 2.39 14.63 10.45
N ILE A 57 2.67 13.57 9.71
CA ILE A 57 2.32 13.45 8.30
C ILE A 57 1.37 12.27 8.13
N SER A 58 0.18 12.58 7.66
CA SER A 58 -0.83 11.58 7.31
C SER A 58 -0.90 11.39 5.79
N ASN A 59 -0.74 12.45 4.99
CA ASN A 59 -0.79 12.36 3.54
C ASN A 59 0.63 12.19 2.96
N PRO A 60 0.88 11.16 2.12
CA PRO A 60 2.13 11.03 1.37
C PRO A 60 2.51 12.28 0.56
N SER A 61 1.56 13.07 0.08
CA SER A 61 1.86 14.31 -0.68
C SER A 61 2.45 15.41 0.21
N SER A 62 2.15 15.42 1.50
CA SER A 62 2.67 16.38 2.48
C SER A 62 4.06 16.01 3.03
N PHE A 63 4.68 14.95 2.53
CA PHE A 63 6.03 14.55 2.94
C PHE A 63 7.06 15.63 2.53
N PRO A 64 7.85 16.18 3.47
CA PRO A 64 8.88 17.16 3.15
C PRO A 64 9.98 16.53 2.30
N SER A 65 10.73 17.36 1.59
CA SER A 65 11.87 16.89 0.82
C SER A 65 12.89 16.20 1.72
N LYS A 66 13.48 15.09 1.25
CA LYS A 66 14.45 14.29 2.01
C LYS A 66 15.63 15.11 2.57
N ASN A 67 16.00 16.19 1.90
CA ASN A 67 17.05 17.11 2.35
C ASN A 67 16.75 17.74 3.71
N ASP A 68 15.48 17.91 4.05
CA ASP A 68 15.05 18.53 5.31
C ASP A 68 14.75 17.50 6.39
N ILE A 69 14.73 16.20 6.05
CA ILE A 69 14.40 15.11 6.96
C ILE A 69 15.66 14.65 7.69
N GLU A 70 15.56 14.54 9.02
CA GLU A 70 16.57 13.89 9.85
C GLU A 70 16.16 12.44 10.16
N LYS A 71 14.92 12.25 10.65
CA LYS A 71 14.40 10.94 11.05
C LYS A 71 12.93 10.81 10.68
N ILE A 72 12.54 9.61 10.26
CA ILE A 72 11.15 9.23 10.03
C ILE A 72 10.82 8.14 11.03
N GLU A 73 9.71 8.31 11.73
CA GLU A 73 9.22 7.37 12.72
C GLU A 73 7.83 6.89 12.33
N GLU A 74 7.63 5.58 12.42
CA GLU A 74 6.32 4.96 12.21
C GLU A 74 5.74 4.43 13.53
N PRO A 75 4.41 4.38 13.65
CA PRO A 75 3.76 3.82 14.82
C PRO A 75 4.00 2.31 14.87
N TYR A 76 4.52 1.86 16.00
CA TYR A 76 4.70 0.46 16.33
C TYR A 76 3.60 -0.01 17.28
N VAL A 77 3.22 -1.27 17.11
CA VAL A 77 2.28 -1.93 17.99
C VAL A 77 2.88 -3.21 18.54
N LYS A 78 2.57 -3.49 19.81
CA LYS A 78 2.71 -4.81 20.39
C LYS A 78 1.51 -5.63 19.98
N VAL A 79 1.77 -6.77 19.39
CA VAL A 79 0.77 -7.67 18.83
C VAL A 79 0.77 -8.96 19.61
N ASN A 80 -0.42 -9.38 20.00
CA ASN A 80 -0.70 -10.63 20.65
C ASN A 80 -1.47 -11.54 19.71
N ILE A 81 -0.86 -12.68 19.37
CA ILE A 81 -1.48 -13.69 18.51
C ILE A 81 -1.71 -14.94 19.33
N ILE A 82 -2.96 -15.35 19.49
CA ILE A 82 -3.31 -16.64 20.12
C ILE A 82 -3.71 -17.59 19.01
N THR A 83 -3.07 -18.74 18.94
CA THR A 83 -3.27 -19.70 17.85
C THR A 83 -3.05 -21.14 18.33
N PRO A 84 -3.60 -22.15 17.63
CA PRO A 84 -3.18 -23.53 17.85
C PRO A 84 -1.71 -23.77 17.46
N SER A 85 -1.04 -24.69 18.16
CA SER A 85 0.38 -25.03 17.96
C SER A 85 0.75 -25.57 16.58
N LYS A 86 -0.22 -26.16 15.88
CA LYS A 86 -0.04 -26.68 14.52
C LYS A 86 0.25 -25.59 13.48
N CYS A 87 -0.19 -24.36 13.72
CA CYS A 87 -0.12 -23.27 12.75
C CYS A 87 1.04 -22.30 13.00
N ILE A 88 1.93 -22.60 13.96
CA ILE A 88 2.98 -21.68 14.38
C ILE A 88 3.93 -21.28 13.25
N GLY A 89 4.42 -22.24 12.46
CA GLY A 89 5.42 -21.97 11.42
C GLY A 89 4.94 -20.92 10.41
N GLY A 90 3.73 -21.10 9.87
CA GLY A 90 3.16 -20.15 8.91
C GLY A 90 2.92 -18.75 9.51
N ILE A 91 2.60 -18.66 10.80
CA ILE A 91 2.42 -17.37 11.47
C ILE A 91 3.76 -16.68 11.71
N MET A 92 4.80 -17.43 12.12
CA MET A 92 6.14 -16.89 12.28
C MET A 92 6.67 -16.32 10.95
N ASP A 93 6.50 -17.07 9.85
CA ASP A 93 6.89 -16.63 8.51
C ASP A 93 6.14 -15.35 8.10
N LEU A 94 4.83 -15.29 8.37
CA LEU A 94 4.01 -14.12 8.07
C LEU A 94 4.48 -12.88 8.83
N VAL A 95 4.75 -13.01 10.12
CA VAL A 95 5.18 -11.89 10.96
C VAL A 95 6.59 -11.43 10.58
N GLN A 96 7.48 -12.36 10.23
CA GLN A 96 8.82 -12.04 9.75
C GLN A 96 8.78 -11.31 8.39
N GLU A 97 7.92 -11.72 7.45
CA GLU A 97 7.68 -10.99 6.19
C GLU A 97 7.21 -9.55 6.46
N ARG A 98 6.54 -9.32 7.60
CA ARG A 98 5.96 -8.04 8.02
C ARG A 98 6.87 -7.22 8.94
N ARG A 99 8.16 -7.55 9.00
CA ARG A 99 9.17 -6.86 9.83
C ARG A 99 8.88 -6.94 11.33
N GLY A 100 8.20 -8.01 11.76
CA GLY A 100 7.91 -8.21 13.18
C GLY A 100 9.12 -8.69 13.96
N CYS A 101 9.34 -8.08 15.12
CA CYS A 101 10.33 -8.50 16.09
C CYS A 101 9.69 -9.45 17.10
N PHE A 102 10.18 -10.68 17.16
CA PHE A 102 9.75 -11.65 18.16
C PHE A 102 10.13 -11.18 19.57
N LYS A 103 9.18 -11.24 20.52
CA LYS A 103 9.44 -10.92 21.93
C LYS A 103 9.30 -12.13 22.82
N ASN A 104 8.16 -12.80 22.75
CA ASN A 104 7.85 -13.88 23.66
C ASN A 104 6.92 -14.91 23.02
N MET A 105 7.00 -16.13 23.53
CA MET A 105 6.11 -17.22 23.18
C MET A 105 5.76 -17.99 24.44
N GLU A 106 4.47 -18.13 24.70
CA GLU A 106 3.96 -18.83 25.87
C GLU A 106 2.94 -19.88 25.46
N TYR A 107 3.04 -21.07 26.03
CA TYR A 107 2.00 -22.08 25.90
C TYR A 107 0.92 -21.80 26.94
N ILE A 108 -0.29 -21.44 26.49
CA ILE A 108 -1.45 -21.29 27.36
C ILE A 108 -1.98 -22.67 27.73
N ASP A 109 -1.95 -23.61 26.79
CA ASP A 109 -2.38 -25.00 26.93
C ASP A 109 -1.55 -25.90 26.00
N GLU A 110 -1.70 -27.23 26.08
CA GLU A 110 -0.98 -28.19 25.22
C GLU A 110 -1.19 -27.92 23.72
N LYS A 111 -2.35 -27.35 23.37
CA LYS A 111 -2.76 -27.09 21.98
C LYS A 111 -2.75 -25.62 21.60
N ILE A 112 -2.72 -24.70 22.57
CA ILE A 112 -2.88 -23.26 22.33
C ILE A 112 -1.63 -22.53 22.79
N LEU A 113 -1.10 -21.67 21.93
CA LEU A 113 0.02 -20.80 22.24
C LEU A 113 -0.32 -19.35 21.99
N ARG A 114 0.40 -18.51 22.71
CA ARG A 114 0.40 -17.06 22.61
C ARG A 114 1.75 -16.61 22.09
N LEU A 115 1.73 -15.73 21.10
CA LEU A 115 2.91 -15.09 20.54
C LEU A 115 2.82 -13.58 20.75
N ASP A 116 3.85 -13.02 21.37
CA ASP A 116 4.05 -11.58 21.47
C ASP A 116 5.07 -11.13 20.42
N TYR A 117 4.65 -10.19 19.59
CA TYR A 117 5.50 -9.54 18.59
C TYR A 117 5.40 -8.02 18.70
N GLU A 118 6.41 -7.33 18.20
CA GLU A 118 6.31 -5.91 17.88
C GLU A 118 6.40 -5.73 16.37
N LEU A 119 5.44 -5.03 15.77
CA LEU A 119 5.47 -4.75 14.35
C LEU A 119 4.93 -3.35 14.03
N PRO A 120 5.34 -2.77 12.88
CA PRO A 120 4.79 -1.53 12.39
C PRO A 120 3.29 -1.65 12.10
N LEU A 121 2.51 -0.67 12.56
CA LEU A 121 1.06 -0.65 12.34
C LEU A 121 0.71 -0.66 10.84
N ASN A 122 1.51 -0.01 10.00
CA ASN A 122 1.33 0.03 8.55
C ASN A 122 1.28 -1.38 7.92
N GLU A 123 2.04 -2.33 8.47
CA GLU A 123 2.13 -3.69 7.94
C GLU A 123 0.93 -4.57 8.38
N ILE A 124 0.26 -4.22 9.48
CA ILE A 124 -0.93 -4.93 10.00
C ILE A 124 -2.18 -4.54 9.23
N ILE A 125 -2.33 -3.24 8.95
CA ILE A 125 -3.54 -2.73 8.31
C ILE A 125 -3.72 -3.33 6.90
N LEU A 126 -2.65 -3.83 6.28
CA LEU A 126 -2.62 -4.33 4.91
C LEU A 126 -2.58 -5.87 4.83
N ASP A 127 -3.74 -6.49 4.59
CA ASP A 127 -3.94 -7.92 4.35
C ASP A 127 -3.45 -8.86 5.49
N PHE A 128 -3.05 -8.32 6.66
CA PHE A 128 -2.48 -9.15 7.73
C PHE A 128 -3.52 -10.05 8.36
N TYR A 129 -4.69 -9.48 8.69
CA TYR A 129 -5.78 -10.21 9.32
C TYR A 129 -6.28 -11.35 8.43
N ASP A 130 -6.48 -11.10 7.15
CA ASP A 130 -6.94 -12.10 6.18
C ASP A 130 -5.93 -13.23 6.01
N LYS A 131 -4.64 -12.90 5.88
CA LYS A 131 -3.57 -13.90 5.80
C LYS A 131 -3.48 -14.72 7.09
N LEU A 132 -3.56 -14.07 8.25
CA LEU A 132 -3.51 -14.75 9.54
C LEU A 132 -4.66 -15.75 9.69
N LYS A 133 -5.88 -15.32 9.34
CA LYS A 133 -7.07 -16.20 9.36
C LYS A 133 -6.96 -17.32 8.33
N SER A 134 -6.42 -17.06 7.15
CA SER A 134 -6.20 -18.09 6.12
C SER A 134 -5.22 -19.17 6.58
N ILE A 135 -4.07 -18.80 7.16
CA ILE A 135 -3.04 -19.74 7.64
C ILE A 135 -3.55 -20.56 8.84
N SER A 136 -4.34 -19.94 9.70
CA SER A 136 -4.87 -20.57 10.90
C SER A 136 -6.23 -21.24 10.70
N SER A 137 -6.77 -21.31 9.48
CA SER A 137 -8.14 -21.79 9.20
C SER A 137 -9.21 -21.10 10.07
N GLY A 138 -8.98 -19.84 10.44
CA GLY A 138 -9.87 -19.03 11.26
C GLY A 138 -9.60 -19.06 12.78
N TYR A 139 -8.74 -19.97 13.26
CA TYR A 139 -8.54 -20.21 14.70
C TYR A 139 -7.63 -19.18 15.38
N ALA A 140 -6.83 -18.40 14.66
CA ALA A 140 -5.97 -17.40 15.29
C ALA A 140 -6.76 -16.15 15.68
N SER A 141 -6.54 -15.62 16.88
CA SER A 141 -6.98 -14.29 17.28
C SER A 141 -5.80 -13.32 17.27
N LEU A 142 -6.12 -12.03 17.09
CA LEU A 142 -5.15 -10.96 16.99
C LEU A 142 -5.61 -9.79 17.87
N ASP A 143 -4.79 -9.43 18.84
CA ASP A 143 -4.93 -8.23 19.64
C ASP A 143 -3.70 -7.35 19.42
N TYR A 144 -3.86 -6.03 19.40
CA TYR A 144 -2.72 -5.12 19.25
C TYR A 144 -2.88 -3.87 20.12
N GLU A 145 -1.74 -3.38 20.62
CA GLU A 145 -1.65 -2.20 21.46
C GLU A 145 -0.56 -1.28 20.91
N LEU A 146 -0.87 0.02 20.81
CA LEU A 146 0.10 1.04 20.39
C LEU A 146 1.17 1.24 21.46
N ILE A 147 2.43 0.97 21.11
CA ILE A 147 3.58 1.10 22.03
C ILE A 147 4.42 2.35 21.78
N GLY A 148 4.11 3.12 20.74
CA GLY A 148 4.78 4.39 20.44
C GLY A 148 5.27 4.45 19.00
N TYR A 149 6.17 5.40 18.75
CA TYR A 149 6.80 5.61 17.45
C TYR A 149 8.23 5.08 17.50
N GLN A 150 8.65 4.41 16.43
CA GLN A 150 10.03 3.96 16.28
C GLN A 150 10.62 4.45 14.95
N PRO A 151 11.92 4.80 14.93
CA PRO A 151 12.59 5.21 13.71
C PRO A 151 12.65 4.06 12.70
N SER A 152 12.39 4.36 11.43
CA SER A 152 12.42 3.36 10.36
C SER A 152 12.85 3.97 9.02
N GLU A 153 13.49 3.15 8.19
CA GLU A 153 13.90 3.56 6.83
C GLU A 153 12.72 3.50 5.86
N LEU A 154 11.96 4.58 5.82
CA LEU A 154 10.82 4.72 4.93
C LEU A 154 11.17 5.51 3.67
N ALA A 155 10.60 5.07 2.56
CA ALA A 155 10.67 5.72 1.27
C ALA A 155 9.26 6.05 0.79
N LYS A 156 9.09 7.27 0.26
CA LYS A 156 7.89 7.67 -0.47
C LYS A 156 7.98 7.14 -1.89
N VAL A 157 6.96 6.39 -2.31
CA VAL A 157 6.81 5.88 -3.67
C VAL A 157 5.70 6.69 -4.35
N ASP A 158 6.07 7.37 -5.43
CA ASP A 158 5.17 8.15 -6.25
C ASP A 158 4.83 7.39 -7.53
N ILE A 159 3.55 7.37 -7.88
CA ILE A 159 3.06 6.72 -9.10
C ILE A 159 2.79 7.80 -10.15
N LEU A 160 3.44 7.66 -11.31
CA LEU A 160 3.21 8.52 -12.46
C LEU A 160 2.46 7.76 -13.55
N VAL A 161 1.42 8.39 -14.07
CA VAL A 161 0.64 7.92 -15.21
C VAL A 161 0.85 8.95 -16.31
N ASN A 162 1.41 8.54 -17.44
CA ASN A 162 1.72 9.45 -18.55
C ASN A 162 2.56 10.68 -18.14
N HIS A 163 3.55 10.48 -17.26
CA HIS A 163 4.40 11.54 -16.67
C HIS A 163 3.69 12.50 -15.72
N GLU A 164 2.40 12.34 -15.46
CA GLU A 164 1.66 13.09 -14.45
C GLU A 164 1.65 12.31 -13.15
N LEU A 165 1.95 13.00 -12.04
CA LEU A 165 1.96 12.40 -10.72
C LEU A 165 0.52 12.23 -10.23
N VAL A 166 0.17 11.00 -9.82
CA VAL A 166 -1.15 10.69 -9.28
C VAL A 166 -1.04 10.59 -7.76
N ASP A 167 -1.29 11.70 -7.07
CA ASP A 167 -1.19 11.81 -5.61
C ASP A 167 -1.97 10.70 -4.87
N ALA A 168 -3.17 10.39 -5.36
CA ALA A 168 -4.05 9.37 -4.76
C ALA A 168 -3.45 7.96 -4.72
N LEU A 169 -2.47 7.67 -5.58
CA LEU A 169 -1.81 6.37 -5.68
C LEU A 169 -0.42 6.36 -5.03
N SER A 170 0.04 7.49 -4.50
CA SER A 170 1.34 7.61 -3.84
C SER A 170 1.25 7.05 -2.42
N PHE A 171 2.29 6.36 -1.97
CA PHE A 171 2.30 5.70 -0.67
C PHE A 171 3.69 5.67 -0.02
N VAL A 172 3.71 5.51 1.29
CA VAL A 172 4.95 5.38 2.07
C VAL A 172 5.14 3.91 2.44
N VAL A 173 6.36 3.41 2.23
CA VAL A 173 6.70 2.00 2.48
C VAL A 173 8.15 1.89 2.94
N HIS A 174 8.49 0.80 3.62
CA HIS A 174 9.89 0.49 3.90
C HIS A 174 10.70 0.35 2.60
N LYS A 175 11.95 0.83 2.63
CA LYS A 175 12.86 0.87 1.48
C LYS A 175 12.98 -0.48 0.75
N ASP A 176 13.13 -1.57 1.50
CA ASP A 176 13.27 -2.92 0.92
C ASP A 176 12.03 -3.40 0.15
N LYS A 177 10.84 -2.92 0.54
CA LYS A 177 9.57 -3.30 -0.09
C LYS A 177 9.14 -2.35 -1.21
N ALA A 178 9.81 -1.20 -1.37
CA ALA A 178 9.45 -0.16 -2.33
C ALA A 178 9.38 -0.71 -3.76
N TYR A 179 10.41 -1.45 -4.21
CA TYR A 179 10.45 -2.03 -5.55
C TYR A 179 9.31 -3.01 -5.81
N ASN A 180 9.15 -4.01 -4.93
CA ASN A 180 8.16 -5.06 -5.10
C ASN A 180 6.73 -4.49 -5.11
N ARG A 181 6.45 -3.55 -4.20
CA ARG A 181 5.12 -2.94 -4.07
C ARG A 181 4.82 -1.99 -5.23
N GLY A 182 5.78 -1.15 -5.62
CA GLY A 182 5.65 -0.28 -6.79
C GLY A 182 5.39 -1.07 -8.07
N ARG A 183 6.14 -2.16 -8.30
CA ARG A 183 5.92 -3.05 -9.46
C ARG A 183 4.54 -3.69 -9.45
N LYS A 184 4.05 -4.16 -8.29
CA LYS A 184 2.73 -4.78 -8.16
C LYS A 184 1.62 -3.79 -8.55
N ILE A 185 1.71 -2.54 -8.10
CA ILE A 185 0.74 -1.48 -8.42
C ILE A 185 0.78 -1.13 -9.90
N VAL A 186 1.97 -0.87 -10.45
CA VAL A 186 2.15 -0.54 -11.87
C VAL A 186 1.63 -1.66 -12.78
N LYS A 187 1.85 -2.92 -12.42
CA LYS A 187 1.30 -4.08 -13.15
C LYS A 187 -0.23 -4.12 -13.08
N LYS A 188 -0.80 -3.91 -11.89
CA LYS A 188 -2.27 -3.90 -11.70
C LYS A 188 -2.91 -2.74 -12.49
N LEU A 189 -2.28 -1.57 -12.53
CA LEU A 189 -2.75 -0.43 -13.33
C LEU A 189 -2.75 -0.75 -14.83
N LYS A 190 -1.74 -1.45 -15.34
CA LYS A 190 -1.69 -1.89 -16.75
C LYS A 190 -2.84 -2.81 -17.13
N GLU A 191 -3.33 -3.63 -16.19
CA GLU A 191 -4.43 -4.56 -16.40
C GLU A 191 -5.80 -3.85 -16.36
N ILE A 192 -5.93 -2.79 -15.55
CA ILE A 192 -7.18 -2.04 -15.36
C ILE A 192 -7.36 -0.95 -16.43
N ILE A 193 -6.29 -0.24 -16.78
CA ILE A 193 -6.36 0.90 -17.71
C ILE A 193 -6.54 0.38 -19.14
N PRO A 194 -7.60 0.80 -19.85
CA PRO A 194 -7.82 0.39 -21.23
C PRO A 194 -6.72 0.91 -22.15
N ARG A 195 -6.49 0.22 -23.27
CA ARG A 195 -5.53 0.69 -24.27
C ARG A 195 -6.07 1.92 -24.98
N HIS A 196 -5.22 2.92 -25.13
CA HIS A 196 -5.51 4.13 -25.90
C HIS A 196 -4.85 4.08 -27.29
N MET A 197 -5.13 5.07 -28.14
CA MET A 197 -4.50 5.23 -29.46
C MET A 197 -3.01 5.67 -29.37
N TYR A 198 -2.55 5.99 -28.17
CA TYR A 198 -1.17 6.36 -27.85
C TYR A 198 -0.62 5.45 -26.76
N GLU A 199 0.71 5.42 -26.63
CA GLU A 199 1.38 4.65 -25.59
C GLU A 199 1.28 5.40 -24.26
N VAL A 200 0.83 4.70 -23.21
CA VAL A 200 0.73 5.27 -21.86
C VAL A 200 1.83 4.65 -21.00
N PRO A 201 2.89 5.40 -20.65
CA PRO A 201 3.89 4.94 -19.69
C PRO A 201 3.32 5.02 -18.27
N LEU A 202 3.47 3.93 -17.52
CA LEU A 202 3.20 3.84 -16.09
C LEU A 202 4.53 3.69 -15.36
N GLN A 203 4.77 4.52 -14.37
CA GLN A 203 6.03 4.56 -13.65
C GLN A 203 5.79 4.60 -12.14
N ALA A 204 6.61 3.89 -11.39
CA ALA A 204 6.76 4.10 -9.95
C ALA A 204 8.14 4.72 -9.73
N THR A 205 8.19 5.81 -8.96
CA THR A 205 9.41 6.52 -8.64
C THR A 205 9.62 6.60 -7.13
N VAL A 206 10.88 6.61 -6.72
CA VAL A 206 11.31 6.89 -5.36
C VAL A 206 12.33 8.01 -5.47
N GLU A 207 12.05 9.16 -4.87
CA GLU A 207 12.97 10.31 -4.87
C GLU A 207 13.38 10.75 -6.29
N GLY A 208 12.44 10.69 -7.24
CA GLY A 208 12.67 11.00 -8.65
C GLY A 208 13.32 9.90 -9.48
N ASN A 209 13.84 8.83 -8.86
CA ASN A 209 14.39 7.68 -9.57
C ASN A 209 13.28 6.68 -9.92
N ILE A 210 13.20 6.27 -11.18
CA ILE A 210 12.21 5.27 -11.63
C ILE A 210 12.63 3.89 -11.12
N ILE A 211 11.86 3.33 -10.19
CA ILE A 211 12.10 1.99 -9.64
C ILE A 211 11.41 0.90 -10.46
N ALA A 212 10.27 1.20 -11.08
CA ALA A 212 9.53 0.26 -11.92
C ALA A 212 8.82 1.02 -13.05
N ARG A 213 8.78 0.42 -14.24
CA ARG A 213 8.13 0.99 -15.42
C ARG A 213 7.39 -0.09 -16.19
N GLU A 214 6.16 0.20 -16.59
CA GLU A 214 5.39 -0.58 -17.56
C GLU A 214 4.84 0.37 -18.62
N THR A 215 4.59 -0.15 -19.82
CA THR A 215 3.97 0.64 -20.90
C THR A 215 2.71 -0.06 -21.40
N ILE A 216 1.60 0.66 -21.45
CA ILE A 216 0.39 0.23 -22.12
C ILE A 216 0.59 0.48 -23.62
N LYS A 217 0.59 -0.59 -24.41
CA LYS A 217 0.76 -0.49 -25.87
C LYS A 217 -0.43 0.23 -26.48
N ALA A 218 -0.12 1.12 -27.42
CA ALA A 218 -1.13 1.78 -28.24
C ALA A 218 -1.94 0.77 -29.05
N LEU A 219 -3.24 1.02 -29.18
CA LEU A 219 -4.06 0.41 -30.21
C LEU A 219 -3.57 0.88 -31.58
N LYS A 220 -3.14 -0.07 -32.40
CA LYS A 220 -2.74 0.21 -33.77
C LYS A 220 -3.82 -0.31 -34.69
N LYS A 221 -4.35 0.57 -35.54
CA LYS A 221 -5.14 0.16 -36.70
C LYS A 221 -4.17 -0.32 -37.77
N ASP A 222 -4.43 -1.49 -38.36
CA ASP A 222 -3.66 -1.96 -39.51
C ASP A 222 -4.06 -1.15 -40.75
N VAL A 223 -3.36 -0.02 -40.93
CA VAL A 223 -3.56 0.89 -42.07
C VAL A 223 -3.04 0.29 -43.38
N THR A 224 -2.16 -0.71 -43.31
CA THR A 224 -1.55 -1.37 -44.47
C THR A 224 -2.35 -2.56 -45.00
N ALA A 225 -3.38 -3.03 -44.28
CA ALA A 225 -4.15 -4.23 -44.63
C ALA A 225 -4.75 -4.22 -46.05
N LYS A 226 -5.08 -3.04 -46.60
CA LYS A 226 -5.64 -2.90 -47.97
C LYS A 226 -4.59 -2.52 -49.02
N CYS A 227 -3.32 -2.37 -48.64
CA CYS A 227 -2.23 -2.00 -49.53
C CYS A 227 -1.50 -3.26 -50.05
N TYR A 228 -2.11 -3.93 -51.03
CA TYR A 228 -1.59 -5.16 -51.66
C TYR A 228 -0.40 -4.91 -52.61
N GLY A 229 -0.11 -3.66 -52.95
CA GLY A 229 0.99 -3.29 -53.86
C GLY A 229 2.37 -3.34 -53.21
N GLY A 230 3.40 -3.63 -54.02
CA GLY A 230 4.82 -3.59 -53.61
C GLY A 230 5.41 -2.19 -53.43
N ASP A 231 4.63 -1.14 -53.71
CA ASP A 231 5.06 0.25 -53.63
C ASP A 231 5.16 0.72 -52.18
N ILE A 232 6.39 0.86 -51.70
CA ILE A 232 6.75 1.30 -50.35
C ILE A 232 6.24 2.72 -50.08
N THR A 233 6.11 3.57 -51.10
CA THR A 233 5.66 4.96 -50.91
C THR A 233 4.20 5.03 -50.43
N ARG A 234 3.33 4.12 -50.88
CA ARG A 234 1.93 4.01 -50.42
C ARG A 234 1.76 3.42 -49.03
N LYS A 235 2.70 2.60 -48.55
CA LYS A 235 2.67 2.03 -47.19
C LYS A 235 3.20 2.99 -46.13
N ARG A 236 4.02 3.96 -46.52
CA ARG A 236 4.58 5.01 -45.63
C ARG A 236 3.66 6.22 -45.46
N LYS A 237 2.78 6.46 -46.44
CA LYS A 237 1.80 7.55 -46.44
C LYS A 237 0.52 7.12 -45.71
#